data_AF-A0A0N5A8Y5-F1
#
_entry.id   AF-A0A0N5A8Y5-F1
#
_cell.length_a   1.000
_cell.length_b   1.000
_cell.length_c   1.000
_cell.angle_alpha   90.00
_cell.angle_beta   90.00
_cell.angle_gamma   90.00
#
_symmetry.space_group_name_H-M   'P 1'
#
loop_
_entity.id
_entity.type
_entity.pdbx_description
1 polymer ?
#
loop_
_entity_poly.entity_id
_entity_poly.type
_entity_poly.pdbx_seq_one_letter_code
_entity_poly.pdbx_strand_id
1 'polypeptide(L)'
;MVQMPKSSNQTNSSHGLFIIGVLAVFSMCWTSAFAGVYFEKVLKKSVLNIWIENVRLGITALIFSAIAMLGFDGSQIRKDGLFHNWSKLIWLIALLSAVGGLTVSAVMKYADNIKKTLCQSLAIACIAILSVLTNDAEANPMLFCGIFLVVLSTYVYSVESKED
;
A
#
# COMPACT_ATOMS: atom_id res chain seq x y z
N MET A 1 13.72 -1.15 18.31
CA MET A 1 12.87 -2.19 18.92
C MET A 1 12.16 -1.58 20.13
N VAL A 2 10.94 -1.06 19.95
CA VAL A 2 10.15 -0.55 21.09
C VAL A 2 9.50 -1.75 21.77
N GLN A 3 10.07 -2.19 22.89
CA GLN A 3 9.46 -3.23 23.72
C GLN A 3 8.25 -2.65 24.45
N MET A 4 7.08 -3.27 24.27
CA MET A 4 5.88 -2.94 25.03
C MET A 4 6.01 -3.45 26.49
N PRO A 5 5.59 -2.66 27.50
CA PRO A 5 5.61 -3.11 28.89
C PRO A 5 4.59 -4.23 29.11
N LYS A 6 5.03 -5.34 29.71
CA LYS A 6 4.16 -6.45 30.11
C LYS A 6 3.34 -6.05 31.33
N SER A 7 2.09 -5.64 31.13
CA SER A 7 1.12 -5.43 32.21
C SER A 7 0.47 -6.76 32.60
N SER A 8 0.61 -7.15 33.86
CA SER A 8 0.36 -8.48 34.42
C SER A 8 -1.12 -8.79 34.72
N ASN A 9 -2.04 -8.54 33.78
CA ASN A 9 -3.46 -8.92 33.94
C ASN A 9 -4.22 -9.28 32.64
N GLN A 10 -3.51 -9.71 31.58
CA GLN A 10 -4.07 -9.90 30.22
C GLN A 10 -4.14 -11.37 29.75
N THR A 11 -5.08 -12.18 30.26
CA THR A 11 -5.39 -13.48 29.65
C THR A 11 -6.72 -13.46 28.88
N ASN A 12 -7.76 -12.76 29.38
CA ASN A 12 -9.05 -12.69 28.69
C ASN A 12 -9.15 -11.59 27.61
N SER A 13 -8.36 -10.50 27.71
CA SER A 13 -8.39 -9.38 26.74
C SER A 13 -7.51 -9.61 25.50
N SER A 14 -6.55 -10.52 25.58
CA SER A 14 -5.58 -10.79 24.49
C SER A 14 -6.21 -11.50 23.29
N HIS A 15 -7.15 -12.43 23.54
CA HIS A 15 -7.89 -13.10 22.48
C HIS A 15 -8.84 -12.15 21.74
N GLY A 16 -9.50 -11.24 22.46
CA GLY A 16 -10.38 -10.23 21.85
C GLY A 16 -9.62 -9.27 20.94
N LEU A 17 -8.44 -8.79 21.39
CA LEU A 17 -7.59 -7.91 20.58
C LEU A 17 -7.04 -8.61 19.33
N PHE A 18 -6.68 -9.90 19.44
CA PHE A 18 -6.24 -10.69 18.29
C PHE A 18 -7.34 -10.83 17.23
N ILE A 19 -8.58 -11.19 17.64
CA ILE A 19 -9.71 -11.34 16.71
C ILE A 19 -10.03 -10.01 16.02
N ILE A 20 -10.02 -8.90 16.76
CA ILE A 20 -10.23 -7.56 16.19
C ILE A 20 -9.13 -7.23 15.17
N GLY A 21 -7.87 -7.55 15.47
CA GLY A 21 -6.76 -7.37 14.54
C GLY A 21 -6.92 -8.20 13.26
N VAL A 22 -7.29 -9.47 13.37
CA VAL A 22 -7.54 -10.35 12.22
C VAL A 22 -8.70 -9.84 11.36
N LEU A 23 -9.82 -9.43 11.98
CA LEU A 23 -10.96 -8.85 11.28
C LEU A 23 -10.61 -7.51 10.58
N ALA A 24 -9.78 -6.69 11.23
CA ALA A 24 -9.32 -5.43 10.65
C ALA A 24 -8.44 -5.66 9.41
N VAL A 25 -7.49 -6.59 9.47
CA VAL A 25 -6.64 -6.95 8.32
C VAL A 25 -7.47 -7.54 7.19
N PHE A 26 -8.41 -8.44 7.50
CA PHE A 26 -9.30 -9.02 6.50
C PHE A 26 -10.13 -7.94 5.78
N SER A 27 -10.73 -7.02 6.55
CA SER A 27 -11.50 -5.90 6.01
C SER A 27 -10.65 -4.94 5.17
N MET A 28 -9.41 -4.69 5.60
CA MET A 28 -8.43 -3.88 4.87
C MET A 28 -8.06 -4.53 3.54
N CYS A 29 -7.76 -5.84 3.53
CA CYS A 29 -7.44 -6.59 2.33
C CYS A 29 -8.61 -6.58 1.33
N TRP A 30 -9.84 -6.81 1.81
CA TRP A 30 -11.03 -6.77 0.96
C TRP A 30 -11.23 -5.40 0.33
N THR A 31 -11.13 -4.34 1.14
CA THR A 31 -11.29 -2.96 0.68
C THR A 31 -10.21 -2.58 -0.33
N SER A 32 -8.96 -3.00 -0.10
CA SER A 32 -7.84 -2.76 -1.01
C SER A 32 -8.04 -3.44 -2.37
N ALA A 33 -8.45 -4.71 -2.37
CA ALA A 33 -8.73 -5.46 -3.59
C ALA A 33 -9.87 -4.83 -4.41
N PHE A 34 -10.97 -4.46 -3.75
CA PHE A 34 -12.10 -3.81 -4.41
C PHE A 34 -11.73 -2.43 -4.96
N ALA A 35 -11.01 -1.61 -4.18
CA ALA A 35 -10.57 -0.30 -4.61
C ALA A 35 -9.68 -0.35 -5.86
N GLY A 36 -8.78 -1.33 -5.94
CA GLY A 36 -7.91 -1.53 -7.11
C GLY A 36 -8.70 -1.80 -8.40
N VAL A 37 -9.67 -2.72 -8.35
CA VAL A 37 -10.51 -3.07 -9.51
C VAL A 37 -11.49 -1.94 -9.86
N TYR A 38 -12.04 -1.24 -8.85
CA TYR A 38 -12.88 -0.07 -9.09
C TYR A 38 -12.10 1.05 -9.78
N PHE A 39 -10.88 1.34 -9.31
CA PHE A 39 -10.00 2.34 -9.91
C PHE A 39 -9.64 1.98 -11.36
N GLU A 40 -9.35 0.71 -11.62
CA GLU A 40 -9.15 0.20 -12.99
C GLU A 40 -10.39 0.46 -13.86
N LYS A 41 -11.58 0.13 -13.36
CA LYS A 41 -12.85 0.31 -14.08
C LYS A 41 -13.12 1.78 -14.39
N VAL A 42 -12.89 2.69 -13.44
CA VAL A 42 -13.06 4.13 -13.64
C VAL A 42 -12.12 4.65 -14.72
N LEU A 43 -10.85 4.26 -14.67
CA LEU A 43 -9.86 4.70 -15.66
C LEU A 43 -10.12 4.12 -17.05
N LYS A 44 -10.46 2.82 -17.16
CA LYS A 44 -10.64 2.15 -18.45
C LYS A 44 -11.98 2.48 -19.12
N LYS A 45 -13.07 2.66 -18.35
CA LYS A 45 -14.40 2.96 -18.91
C LYS A 45 -14.67 4.43 -19.17
N SER A 46 -13.81 5.34 -18.71
CA SER A 46 -13.99 6.76 -18.97
C SER A 46 -13.60 7.14 -20.40
N VAL A 47 -14.46 7.95 -21.02
CA VAL A 47 -14.21 8.64 -22.30
C VAL A 47 -13.31 9.86 -22.14
N LEU A 48 -13.02 10.28 -20.90
CA LEU A 48 -12.19 11.44 -20.59
C LEU A 48 -10.69 11.09 -20.62
N ASN A 49 -9.87 12.13 -20.75
CA ASN A 49 -8.41 12.01 -20.64
C ASN A 49 -8.01 11.53 -19.24
N ILE A 50 -6.99 10.68 -19.17
CA ILE A 50 -6.47 10.06 -17.93
C ILE A 50 -6.17 11.12 -16.86
N TRP A 51 -5.59 12.25 -17.26
CA TRP A 51 -5.26 13.37 -16.38
C TRP A 51 -6.49 13.98 -15.72
N ILE A 52 -7.61 14.11 -16.45
CA ILE A 52 -8.86 14.69 -15.93
C ILE A 52 -9.50 13.75 -14.91
N GLU A 53 -9.50 12.44 -15.20
CA GLU A 53 -9.97 11.44 -14.23
C GLU A 53 -9.09 11.42 -12.97
N ASN A 54 -7.77 11.54 -13.12
CA ASN A 54 -6.87 11.61 -11.98
C ASN A 54 -7.10 12.87 -11.13
N VAL A 55 -7.39 14.01 -11.75
CA VAL A 55 -7.74 15.25 -11.03
C VAL A 55 -9.07 15.07 -10.29
N ARG A 56 -10.09 14.49 -10.93
CA ARG A 56 -11.38 14.21 -10.28
C ARG A 56 -11.21 13.32 -9.06
N LEU A 57 -10.49 12.20 -9.20
CA LEU A 57 -10.19 11.26 -8.12
C LEU A 57 -9.34 11.93 -7.03
N GLY A 58 -8.38 12.77 -7.40
CA GLY A 58 -7.54 13.54 -6.49
C GLY A 58 -8.35 14.52 -5.64
N ILE A 59 -9.29 15.25 -6.24
CA ILE A 59 -10.16 16.20 -5.50
C ILE A 59 -11.03 15.45 -4.49
N THR A 60 -11.62 14.33 -4.86
CA THR A 60 -12.41 13.51 -3.92
C THR A 60 -11.53 12.96 -2.79
N ALA A 61 -10.32 12.50 -3.09
CA ALA A 61 -9.37 12.04 -2.09
C ALA A 61 -8.91 13.17 -1.15
N LEU A 62 -8.73 14.39 -1.66
CA LEU A 62 -8.38 15.57 -0.85
C LEU A 62 -9.50 15.91 0.15
N ILE A 63 -10.77 15.88 -0.28
CA ILE A 63 -11.91 16.13 0.63
C ILE A 63 -11.95 15.09 1.75
N PHE A 64 -11.81 13.80 1.41
CA PHE A 64 -11.79 12.73 2.41
C PHE A 64 -10.59 12.85 3.37
N SER A 65 -9.42 13.17 2.83
CA SER A 65 -8.19 13.37 3.62
C SER A 65 -8.32 14.57 4.57
N ALA A 66 -8.95 15.66 4.13
CA ALA A 66 -9.20 16.82 4.98
C ALA A 66 -10.16 16.51 6.14
N ILE A 67 -11.23 15.74 5.87
CA ILE A 67 -12.16 15.28 6.91
C ILE A 67 -11.43 14.38 7.92
N ALA A 68 -10.65 13.41 7.44
CA ALA A 68 -9.86 12.53 8.30
C ALA A 68 -8.86 13.33 9.16
N MET A 69 -8.15 14.27 8.54
CA MET A 69 -7.19 15.15 9.21
C MET A 69 -7.84 15.96 10.35
N LEU A 70 -9.02 16.54 10.12
CA LEU A 70 -9.75 17.28 11.15
C LEU A 70 -10.30 16.36 12.25
N GLY A 71 -10.70 15.13 11.90
CA GLY A 71 -11.26 14.15 12.84
C GLY A 71 -10.24 13.56 13.80
N PHE A 72 -9.05 13.21 13.30
CA PHE A 72 -8.01 12.57 14.12
C PHE A 72 -7.07 13.58 14.79
N ASP A 73 -6.66 14.63 14.06
CA ASP A 73 -5.58 15.54 14.49
C ASP A 73 -6.01 17.01 14.63
N GLY A 74 -7.31 17.30 14.55
CA GLY A 74 -7.84 18.68 14.52
C GLY A 74 -7.42 19.55 15.71
N SER A 75 -7.23 18.96 16.90
CA SER A 75 -6.80 19.68 18.10
C SER A 75 -5.33 20.10 18.06
N GLN A 76 -4.45 19.28 17.47
CA GLN A 76 -3.03 19.55 17.30
C GLN A 76 -2.82 20.58 16.18
N ILE A 77 -3.53 20.42 15.07
CA ILE A 77 -3.51 21.34 13.93
C ILE A 77 -3.89 22.77 14.33
N ARG A 78 -4.90 22.92 15.20
CA ARG A 78 -5.35 24.25 15.62
C ARG A 78 -4.33 24.98 16.51
N LYS A 79 -3.45 24.25 17.19
CA LYS A 79 -2.42 24.83 18.06
C LYS A 79 -1.14 25.14 17.29
N ASP A 80 -0.67 24.19 16.49
CA ASP A 80 0.67 24.23 15.91
C ASP A 80 0.68 24.58 14.41
N GLY A 81 -0.48 24.53 13.75
CA GLY A 81 -0.67 24.74 12.32
C GLY A 81 -0.56 23.46 11.48
N LEU A 82 -1.14 23.47 10.28
CA LEU A 82 -1.17 22.30 9.37
C LEU A 82 0.22 21.82 8.93
N PHE A 83 1.16 22.76 8.77
CA PHE A 83 2.50 22.50 8.25
C PHE A 83 3.59 22.60 9.32
N HIS A 84 3.22 22.38 10.59
CA HIS A 84 4.18 22.39 11.68
C HIS A 84 5.26 21.31 11.46
N ASN A 85 6.53 21.70 11.59
CA ASN A 85 7.70 20.82 11.47
C ASN A 85 7.87 20.12 10.10
N TRP A 86 7.38 20.72 9.01
CA TRP A 86 7.66 20.20 7.66
C TRP A 86 9.12 20.46 7.25
N SER A 87 9.93 19.41 7.30
CA SER A 87 11.31 19.44 6.81
C SER A 87 11.36 19.32 5.28
N LYS A 88 12.49 19.71 4.67
CA LYS A 88 12.74 19.51 3.22
C LYS A 88 12.58 18.05 2.80
N LEU A 89 12.88 17.11 3.70
CA LEU A 89 12.76 15.67 3.47
C LEU A 89 11.28 15.24 3.39
N ILE A 90 10.40 15.79 4.23
CA ILE A 90 8.95 15.52 4.16
C ILE A 90 8.37 16.00 2.82
N TRP A 91 8.78 17.19 2.36
CA TRP A 91 8.42 17.68 1.04
C TRP A 91 8.86 16.74 -0.08
N LEU A 92 10.09 16.21 0.00
CA LEU A 92 10.60 15.26 -0.98
C LEU A 92 9.78 13.95 -0.98
N ILE A 93 9.49 13.39 0.20
CA ILE A 93 8.68 12.17 0.32
C ILE A 93 7.25 12.40 -0.20
N ALA A 94 6.65 13.56 0.09
CA ALA A 94 5.32 13.91 -0.39
C ALA A 94 5.28 14.00 -1.92
N LEU A 95 6.27 14.66 -2.54
CA LEU A 95 6.39 14.74 -3.99
C LEU A 95 6.63 13.36 -4.62
N LEU A 96 7.51 12.55 -4.04
CA LEU A 96 7.77 11.19 -4.51
C LEU A 96 6.51 10.31 -4.43
N SER A 97 5.75 10.43 -3.35
CA SER A 97 4.49 9.71 -3.16
C SER A 97 3.43 10.15 -4.18
N ALA A 98 3.35 11.45 -4.47
CA ALA A 98 2.46 11.98 -5.50
C ALA A 98 2.81 11.45 -6.89
N VAL A 99 4.09 11.50 -7.27
CA VAL A 99 4.58 10.94 -8.55
C VAL A 99 4.33 9.43 -8.62
N GLY A 100 4.55 8.70 -7.51
CA GLY A 100 4.23 7.28 -7.41
C GLY A 100 2.75 6.98 -7.66
N GLY A 101 1.85 7.78 -7.08
CA GLY A 101 0.40 7.68 -7.31
C GLY A 101 0.00 7.95 -8.77
N LEU A 102 0.59 8.99 -9.39
CA LEU A 102 0.38 9.29 -10.81
C LEU A 102 0.88 8.14 -11.71
N THR A 103 2.04 7.58 -11.38
CA THR A 103 2.63 6.45 -12.11
C THR A 103 1.74 5.21 -12.01
N VAL A 104 1.22 4.89 -10.82
CA VAL A 104 0.27 3.80 -10.63
C VAL A 104 -0.99 4.03 -11.46
N SER A 105 -1.52 5.25 -11.52
CA SER A 105 -2.68 5.57 -12.36
C SER A 105 -2.42 5.30 -13.85
N ALA A 106 -1.26 5.73 -14.35
CA ALA A 106 -0.86 5.45 -15.72
C ALA A 106 -0.76 3.94 -15.98
N VAL A 107 -0.07 3.19 -15.10
CA VAL A 107 0.04 1.73 -15.20
C VAL A 107 -1.34 1.07 -15.21
N MET A 108 -2.29 1.51 -14.38
CA MET A 108 -3.63 0.94 -14.31
C MET A 108 -4.51 1.24 -15.54
N LYS A 109 -4.22 2.30 -16.30
CA LYS A 109 -4.91 2.57 -17.57
C LYS A 109 -4.43 1.62 -18.66
N TYR A 110 -3.12 1.39 -18.74
CA TYR A 110 -2.50 0.64 -19.84
C TYR A 110 -2.26 -0.84 -19.52
N ALA A 111 -2.22 -1.21 -18.24
CA ALA A 111 -2.09 -2.58 -17.75
C ALA A 111 -3.26 -2.94 -16.82
N ASP A 112 -3.44 -4.23 -16.58
CA ASP A 112 -4.47 -4.76 -15.68
C ASP A 112 -3.99 -4.70 -14.23
N ASN A 113 -4.93 -4.55 -13.28
CA ASN A 113 -4.59 -4.56 -11.85
C ASN A 113 -3.85 -5.83 -11.42
N ILE A 114 -4.12 -6.97 -12.09
CA ILE A 114 -3.46 -8.25 -11.83
C ILE A 114 -1.97 -8.19 -12.17
N LYS A 115 -1.60 -7.63 -13.34
CA LYS A 115 -0.20 -7.50 -13.73
C LYS A 115 0.54 -6.53 -12.80
N LYS A 116 -0.13 -5.45 -12.38
CA LYS A 116 0.41 -4.53 -11.37
C LYS A 116 0.73 -5.24 -10.06
N THR A 117 -0.21 -6.01 -9.50
CA THR A 117 0.01 -6.70 -8.22
C THR A 117 1.08 -7.79 -8.34
N LEU A 118 1.17 -8.46 -9.48
CA LEU A 118 2.25 -9.42 -9.75
C LEU A 118 3.63 -8.76 -9.76
N CYS A 119 3.79 -7.66 -10.50
CA CYS A 119 5.03 -6.89 -10.54
C CYS A 119 5.41 -6.36 -9.15
N GLN A 120 4.43 -5.90 -8.37
CA GLN A 120 4.66 -5.46 -6.99
C GLN A 120 5.16 -6.60 -6.10
N SER A 121 4.61 -7.81 -6.26
CA SER A 121 5.02 -9.00 -5.51
C SER A 121 6.46 -9.39 -5.84
N LEU A 122 6.82 -9.37 -7.13
CA LEU A 122 8.18 -9.63 -7.60
C LEU A 122 9.18 -8.59 -7.08
N ALA A 123 8.81 -7.31 -7.09
CA ALA A 123 9.64 -6.24 -6.54
C ALA A 123 9.93 -6.44 -5.05
N ILE A 124 8.92 -6.84 -4.26
CA ILE A 124 9.10 -7.17 -2.83
C ILE A 124 10.07 -8.35 -2.67
N ALA A 125 9.96 -9.39 -3.50
CA ALA A 125 10.89 -10.51 -3.48
C ALA A 125 12.34 -10.08 -3.81
N CYS A 126 12.53 -9.21 -4.81
CA CYS A 126 13.85 -8.65 -5.12
C CYS A 126 14.42 -7.80 -3.97
N ILE A 127 13.59 -6.98 -3.32
CA ILE A 127 13.99 -6.20 -2.14
C ILE A 127 14.42 -7.13 -1.00
N ALA A 128 13.69 -8.23 -0.77
CA ALA A 128 14.06 -9.22 0.23
C ALA A 128 15.43 -9.85 -0.06
N ILE A 129 15.73 -10.18 -1.33
CA ILE A 129 17.05 -10.68 -1.74
C ILE A 129 18.14 -9.63 -1.47
N LEU A 130 17.91 -8.38 -1.90
CA LEU A 130 18.86 -7.28 -1.68
C LEU A 130 19.11 -7.03 -0.18
N SER A 131 18.08 -7.16 0.65
CA SER A 131 18.17 -6.99 2.10
C SER A 131 19.05 -8.08 2.76
N VAL A 132 18.97 -9.33 2.28
CA VAL A 132 19.87 -10.40 2.71
C VAL A 132 21.31 -10.15 2.23
N LEU A 133 21.50 -9.65 0.99
CA LEU A 133 22.83 -9.36 0.45
C LEU A 133 23.52 -8.17 1.14
N THR A 134 22.74 -7.16 1.55
CA THR A 134 23.24 -5.97 2.27
C THR A 134 23.42 -6.24 3.76
N ASN A 135 23.10 -7.46 4.21
CA ASN A 135 23.18 -7.90 5.61
C ASN A 135 22.23 -7.12 6.56
N ASP A 136 21.17 -6.52 6.00
CA ASP A 136 20.11 -5.83 6.75
C ASP A 136 19.05 -6.81 7.30
N ALA A 137 18.93 -7.99 6.68
CA ALA A 137 18.03 -9.05 7.10
C ALA A 137 18.76 -10.38 7.32
N GLU A 138 18.35 -11.12 8.35
CA GLU A 138 18.86 -12.47 8.61
C GLU A 138 18.39 -13.45 7.53
N ALA A 139 19.33 -14.24 7.02
CA ALA A 139 19.07 -15.28 6.02
C ALA A 139 18.23 -16.42 6.63
N ASN A 140 16.90 -16.32 6.54
CA ASN A 140 15.96 -17.34 7.01
C ASN A 140 15.55 -18.29 5.86
N PRO A 141 15.64 -19.62 6.00
CA PRO A 141 15.18 -20.57 4.98
C PRO A 141 13.71 -20.38 4.56
N MET A 142 12.84 -19.93 5.46
CA MET A 142 11.44 -19.64 5.15
C MET A 142 11.29 -18.45 4.20
N LEU A 143 12.18 -17.45 4.30
CA LEU A 143 12.20 -16.30 3.40
C LEU A 143 12.63 -16.72 1.98
N PHE A 144 13.62 -17.60 1.86
CA PHE A 144 14.02 -18.16 0.55
C PHE A 144 12.89 -18.99 -0.08
N CYS A 145 12.17 -19.79 0.70
CA CYS A 145 11.00 -20.51 0.24
C CYS A 145 9.91 -19.56 -0.28
N GLY A 146 9.63 -18.47 0.45
CA GLY A 146 8.68 -17.44 0.03
C GLY A 146 9.08 -16.76 -1.28
N ILE A 147 10.35 -16.36 -1.42
CA ILE A 147 10.89 -15.76 -2.66
C ILE A 147 10.73 -16.74 -3.83
N PHE A 148 11.11 -18.00 -3.64
CA PHE A 148 10.99 -19.02 -4.67
C PHE A 148 9.53 -19.19 -5.14
N LEU A 149 8.58 -19.22 -4.21
CA LEU A 149 7.15 -19.36 -4.52
C LEU A 149 6.63 -18.15 -5.30
N VAL A 150 7.02 -16.92 -4.93
CA VAL A 150 6.62 -15.69 -5.66
C VAL A 150 7.16 -15.69 -7.09
N VAL A 151 8.43 -16.08 -7.28
CA VAL A 151 9.05 -16.16 -8.61
C VAL A 151 8.37 -17.24 -9.45
N LEU A 152 8.11 -18.43 -8.88
CA LEU A 152 7.42 -19.51 -9.58
C LEU A 152 6.00 -19.10 -10.01
N SER A 153 5.24 -18.48 -9.11
CA SER A 153 3.88 -17.98 -9.41
C SER A 153 3.89 -16.96 -10.54
N THR A 154 4.85 -16.03 -10.52
CA THR A 154 5.03 -15.02 -11.57
C THR A 154 5.43 -15.65 -12.90
N TYR A 155 6.30 -16.65 -12.88
CA TYR A 155 6.71 -17.38 -14.07
C TYR A 155 5.52 -18.10 -14.72
N VAL A 156 4.74 -18.85 -13.94
CA VAL A 156 3.55 -19.56 -14.44
C VAL A 156 2.55 -18.59 -15.07
N TYR A 157 2.25 -17.48 -14.41
CA TYR A 157 1.35 -16.46 -14.96
C TYR A 157 1.88 -15.81 -16.24
N SER A 158 3.20 -15.58 -16.33
CA SER A 158 3.81 -14.99 -17.52
C SER A 158 3.78 -15.93 -18.74
N VAL A 159 3.83 -17.24 -18.52
CA VAL A 159 3.74 -18.24 -19.61
C VAL A 159 2.33 -18.26 -20.18
N GLU A 160 1.31 -18.37 -19.33
CA GLU A 160 -0.11 -18.35 -19.73
C GLU A 160 -0.43 -17.07 -20.53
N SER A 161 0.06 -15.91 -20.09
CA SER A 161 -0.20 -14.64 -20.77
C SER A 161 0.41 -14.47 -22.17
N LYS A 162 1.28 -15.40 -22.60
CA LYS A 162 1.85 -15.42 -23.96
C LYS A 162 1.05 -16.27 -24.94
N GLU A 163 0.11 -17.08 -24.47
CA GLU A 163 -0.71 -17.95 -25.32
C GLU A 163 -2.02 -17.28 -25.78
N ASP A 164 -2.36 -16.10 -25.24
CA ASP A 164 -3.41 -15.17 -25.69
C ASP A 164 -2.86 -14.05 -26.59
#